data_AF-A0A8J8F576-F1
#
_entry.id   AF-A0A8J8F576-F1
#
_cell.length_a   1.000
_cell.length_b   1.000
_cell.length_c   1.000
_cell.angle_alpha   90.00
_cell.angle_beta   90.00
_cell.angle_gamma   90.00
#
_symmetry.space_group_name_H-M   'P 1'
#
loop_
_entity.id
_entity.type
_entity.pdbx_description
1 polymer ?
#
loop_
_entity_poly.entity_id
_entity_poly.type
_entity_poly.pdbx_seq_one_letter_code
_entity_poly.pdbx_strand_id
1 'polypeptide(L)'
;MSLGQRVSSDHQLARLLQIGVVLEEVVESRAAHHLESLPADEREAIDEEVRALLADAANESAEHRERLEALVDELEAETVAYEEINALVDAQYGPPEDTDGVLYDQLCNEETAYKFYDDLIEAVEASDAAFDIDRERLLETLYDIREEEREGVEEVTEIMERRA
;
A
#
# COMPACT_ATOMS: atom_id res chain seq x y z
N MET A 1 -7.92 -12.27 10.02
CA MET A 1 -8.25 -13.40 9.12
C MET A 1 -7.21 -13.38 8.03
N SER A 2 -6.45 -14.47 7.83
CA SER A 2 -5.39 -14.51 6.81
C SER A 2 -5.98 -14.53 5.39
N LEU A 3 -5.34 -13.83 4.46
CA LEU A 3 -5.69 -13.79 3.04
C LEU A 3 -5.50 -15.15 2.33
N GLY A 4 -4.72 -16.07 2.92
CA GLY A 4 -4.38 -17.37 2.34
C GLY A 4 -5.56 -18.27 1.97
N GLN A 5 -6.74 -18.08 2.57
CA GLN A 5 -7.95 -18.82 2.18
C GLN A 5 -8.68 -18.24 0.96
N ARG A 6 -8.19 -17.14 0.38
CA ARG A 6 -8.94 -16.31 -0.58
C ARG A 6 -8.39 -16.32 -2.00
N VAL A 7 -7.21 -16.85 -2.31
CA VAL A 7 -6.67 -16.79 -3.69
C VAL A 7 -6.87 -18.11 -4.43
N SER A 8 -8.09 -18.41 -4.85
CA SER A 8 -8.43 -19.66 -5.56
C SER A 8 -8.99 -19.44 -6.98
N SER A 9 -9.09 -18.19 -7.44
CA SER A 9 -9.53 -17.83 -8.79
C SER A 9 -9.02 -16.45 -9.20
N ASP A 10 -9.03 -16.16 -10.51
CA ASP A 10 -8.64 -14.84 -11.05
C ASP A 10 -9.49 -13.70 -10.50
N HIS A 11 -10.80 -13.91 -10.32
CA HIS A 11 -11.66 -12.89 -9.70
C HIS A 11 -11.21 -12.56 -8.28
N GLN A 12 -10.77 -13.56 -7.51
CA GLN A 12 -10.32 -13.30 -6.15
C GLN A 12 -8.95 -12.61 -6.12
N LEU A 13 -8.05 -13.02 -7.02
CA LEU A 13 -6.76 -12.37 -7.20
C LEU A 13 -6.93 -10.92 -7.65
N ALA A 14 -7.75 -10.66 -8.67
CA ALA A 14 -8.06 -9.33 -9.17
C ALA A 14 -8.60 -8.44 -8.04
N ARG A 15 -9.52 -8.95 -7.22
CA ARG A 15 -10.04 -8.20 -6.07
C ARG A 15 -8.95 -7.83 -5.06
N LEU A 16 -7.98 -8.70 -4.82
CA LEU A 16 -6.88 -8.41 -3.90
C LEU A 16 -5.91 -7.39 -4.52
N LEU A 17 -5.59 -7.50 -5.80
CA LEU A 17 -4.80 -6.48 -6.49
C LEU A 17 -5.51 -5.11 -6.50
N GLN A 18 -6.83 -5.07 -6.67
CA GLN A 18 -7.61 -3.83 -6.53
C GLN A 18 -7.55 -3.26 -5.09
N ILE A 19 -7.51 -4.12 -4.07
CA ILE A 19 -7.29 -3.67 -2.68
C ILE A 19 -5.89 -3.05 -2.56
N GLY A 20 -4.86 -3.66 -3.16
CA GLY A 20 -3.51 -3.08 -3.24
C GLY A 20 -3.51 -1.71 -3.90
N VAL A 21 -4.12 -1.57 -5.08
CA VAL A 21 -4.29 -0.29 -5.80
C VAL A 21 -4.87 0.81 -4.90
N VAL A 22 -5.90 0.48 -4.11
CA VAL A 22 -6.53 1.46 -3.22
C VAL A 22 -5.68 1.73 -1.97
N LEU A 23 -4.96 0.75 -1.44
CA LEU A 23 -3.99 0.99 -0.37
C LEU A 23 -2.92 1.98 -0.82
N GLU A 24 -2.35 1.76 -2.00
CA GLU A 24 -1.36 2.68 -2.60
C GLU A 24 -1.93 4.08 -2.81
N GLU A 25 -3.16 4.18 -3.31
CA GLU A 25 -3.81 5.49 -3.47
C GLU A 25 -4.01 6.20 -2.11
N VAL A 26 -4.32 5.46 -1.05
CA VAL A 26 -4.41 6.01 0.31
C VAL A 26 -3.04 6.51 0.77
N VAL A 27 -1.97 5.73 0.61
CA VAL A 27 -0.61 6.15 0.99
C VAL A 27 -0.19 7.39 0.19
N GLU A 28 -0.36 7.36 -1.14
CA GLU A 28 -0.09 8.48 -2.06
C GLU A 28 -0.81 9.76 -1.63
N SER A 29 -2.14 9.67 -1.49
CA SER A 29 -3.00 10.81 -1.16
C SER A 29 -2.65 11.40 0.21
N ARG A 30 -2.35 10.54 1.19
CA ARG A 30 -1.94 10.99 2.52
C ARG A 30 -0.57 11.64 2.47
N ALA A 31 0.43 11.00 1.89
CA ALA A 31 1.77 11.56 1.80
C ALA A 31 1.78 12.92 1.06
N ALA A 32 0.98 13.06 0.00
CA ALA A 32 0.83 14.31 -0.75
C ALA A 32 0.09 15.42 0.02
N HIS A 33 -0.98 15.09 0.76
CA HIS A 33 -1.89 16.09 1.34
C HIS A 33 -1.79 16.26 2.86
N HIS A 34 -1.11 15.37 3.60
CA HIS A 34 -1.05 15.42 5.06
C HIS A 34 -0.42 16.73 5.53
N LEU A 35 0.64 17.20 4.89
CA LEU A 35 1.23 18.51 5.25
C LEU A 35 0.24 19.67 5.09
N GLU A 36 -0.67 19.61 4.13
CA GLU A 36 -1.65 20.66 3.87
C GLU A 36 -2.78 20.68 4.93
N SER A 37 -3.06 19.54 5.56
CA SER A 37 -4.07 19.41 6.60
C SER A 37 -3.60 19.87 7.99
N LEU A 38 -2.28 19.94 8.20
CA LEU A 38 -1.68 20.39 9.46
C LEU A 38 -1.92 21.89 9.74
N PRO A 39 -2.03 22.29 11.02
CA PRO A 39 -1.94 23.68 11.44
C PRO A 39 -0.68 24.37 10.90
N ALA A 40 -0.76 25.68 10.61
CA ALA A 40 0.35 26.40 9.96
C ALA A 40 1.66 26.37 10.75
N ASP A 41 1.57 26.45 12.08
CA ASP A 41 2.70 26.37 13.01
C ASP A 41 3.34 24.98 13.05
N GLU A 42 2.54 23.90 13.01
CA GLU A 42 3.04 22.53 12.91
C GLU A 42 3.68 22.27 11.53
N ARG A 43 3.03 22.73 10.46
CA ARG A 43 3.54 22.61 9.09
C ARG A 43 4.86 23.35 8.87
N GLU A 44 5.02 24.52 9.48
CA GLU A 44 6.30 25.26 9.46
C GLU A 44 7.39 24.56 10.25
N ALA A 45 7.03 23.79 11.28
CA ALA A 45 7.98 23.03 12.11
C ALA A 45 8.45 21.72 11.46
N ILE A 46 7.75 21.21 10.43
CA ILE A 46 8.22 20.09 9.62
C ILE A 46 9.55 20.48 8.96
N ASP A 47 10.56 19.63 9.01
CA ASP A 47 11.84 19.85 8.34
C ASP A 47 11.83 19.32 6.90
N GLU A 48 12.89 19.66 6.15
CA GLU A 48 13.00 19.27 4.75
C GLU A 48 13.15 17.75 4.55
N GLU A 49 13.70 17.05 5.54
CA GLU A 49 13.86 15.60 5.49
C GLU A 49 12.50 14.88 5.49
N VAL A 50 11.55 15.28 6.34
CA VAL A 50 10.18 14.74 6.28
C VAL A 50 9.49 15.11 4.98
N ARG A 51 9.70 16.32 4.46
CA ARG A 51 9.08 16.73 3.19
C ARG A 51 9.57 15.86 2.03
N ALA A 52 10.87 15.56 1.99
CA ALA A 52 11.46 14.67 1.00
C ALA A 52 10.87 13.26 1.13
N LEU A 53 10.90 12.68 2.34
CA LEU A 53 10.31 11.37 2.63
C LEU A 53 8.86 11.25 2.13
N LEU A 54 8.00 12.22 2.46
CA LEU A 54 6.59 12.19 2.03
C LEU A 54 6.43 12.36 0.51
N ALA A 55 7.29 13.15 -0.12
CA ALA A 55 7.26 13.29 -1.57
C ALA A 55 7.72 11.99 -2.26
N ASP A 56 8.73 11.32 -1.73
CA ASP A 56 9.25 10.06 -2.24
C ASP A 56 8.19 8.96 -2.07
N ALA A 57 7.60 8.82 -0.88
CA ALA A 57 6.51 7.88 -0.63
C ALA A 57 5.29 8.11 -1.55
N ALA A 58 4.91 9.37 -1.79
CA ALA A 58 3.82 9.67 -2.71
C ALA A 58 4.12 9.23 -4.15
N ASN A 59 5.37 9.41 -4.62
CA ASN A 59 5.76 8.97 -5.96
C ASN A 59 5.84 7.44 -6.05
N GLU A 60 6.40 6.80 -5.03
CA GLU A 60 6.57 5.36 -4.96
C GLU A 60 5.22 4.64 -4.97
N SER A 61 4.27 5.05 -4.12
CA SER A 61 2.91 4.48 -4.12
C SER A 61 2.18 4.71 -5.44
N ALA A 62 2.40 5.85 -6.11
CA ALA A 62 1.83 6.07 -7.44
C ALA A 62 2.39 5.06 -8.47
N GLU A 63 3.69 4.77 -8.42
CA GLU A 63 4.33 3.75 -9.26
C GLU A 63 3.84 2.33 -8.91
N HIS A 64 3.68 1.99 -7.63
CA HIS A 64 3.13 0.72 -7.18
C HIS A 64 1.71 0.52 -7.73
N ARG A 65 0.87 1.56 -7.64
CA ARG A 65 -0.48 1.54 -8.19
C ARG A 65 -0.49 1.26 -9.69
N GLU A 66 0.35 1.94 -10.48
CA GLU A 66 0.44 1.71 -11.93
C GLU A 66 0.84 0.25 -12.24
N ARG A 67 1.79 -0.30 -11.49
CA ARG A 67 2.22 -1.71 -11.62
C ARG A 67 1.08 -2.68 -11.30
N LEU A 68 0.31 -2.43 -10.24
CA LEU A 68 -0.83 -3.26 -9.85
C LEU A 68 -2.00 -3.16 -10.82
N GLU A 69 -2.32 -1.96 -11.31
CA GLU A 69 -3.34 -1.74 -12.34
C GLU A 69 -3.00 -2.53 -13.61
N ALA A 70 -1.73 -2.57 -14.00
CA ALA A 70 -1.27 -3.37 -15.14
C ALA A 70 -1.47 -4.89 -14.92
N LEU A 71 -1.31 -5.38 -13.69
CA LEU A 71 -1.60 -6.77 -13.34
C LEU A 71 -3.12 -7.05 -13.34
N VAL A 72 -3.94 -6.11 -12.87
CA VAL A 72 -5.41 -6.20 -12.90
C VAL A 72 -5.92 -6.25 -14.34
N ASP A 73 -5.40 -5.38 -15.22
CA ASP A 73 -5.79 -5.33 -16.64
C ASP A 73 -5.45 -6.61 -17.41
N GLU A 74 -4.41 -7.33 -16.98
CA GLU A 74 -4.01 -8.61 -17.57
C GLU A 74 -4.86 -9.78 -17.10
N LEU A 75 -5.44 -9.69 -15.90
CA LEU A 75 -6.44 -10.64 -15.44
C LEU A 75 -7.74 -10.39 -16.22
N GLU A 76 -8.17 -11.34 -17.04
CA GLU A 76 -9.46 -11.31 -17.76
C GLU A 76 -10.67 -11.54 -16.81
N ALA A 77 -10.61 -11.00 -15.60
CA ALA A 77 -11.58 -11.18 -14.54
C ALA A 77 -12.54 -9.99 -14.40
N GLU A 78 -13.74 -10.27 -13.88
CA GLU A 78 -14.68 -9.21 -13.50
C GLU A 78 -14.13 -8.44 -12.29
N THR A 79 -13.89 -7.14 -12.48
CA THR A 79 -13.42 -6.23 -11.43
C THR A 79 -14.59 -5.69 -10.61
N VAL A 80 -14.34 -5.40 -9.34
CA VAL A 80 -15.32 -4.73 -8.47
C VAL A 80 -15.25 -3.22 -8.66
N ALA A 81 -16.37 -2.52 -8.46
CA ALA A 81 -16.40 -1.06 -8.52
C ALA A 81 -15.49 -0.43 -7.46
N TYR A 82 -14.85 0.68 -7.82
CA TYR A 82 -13.91 1.40 -6.96
C TYR A 82 -14.50 1.74 -5.59
N GLU A 83 -15.72 2.27 -5.54
CA GLU A 83 -16.34 2.68 -4.27
C GLU A 83 -16.57 1.52 -3.30
N GLU A 84 -16.77 0.31 -3.83
CA GLU A 84 -16.91 -0.89 -3.02
C GLU A 84 -15.54 -1.37 -2.50
N ILE A 85 -14.48 -1.29 -3.31
CA ILE A 85 -13.12 -1.60 -2.86
C ILE A 85 -12.65 -0.59 -1.81
N ASN A 86 -12.87 0.71 -2.05
CA ASN A 86 -12.52 1.76 -1.10
C ASN A 86 -13.19 1.54 0.27
N ALA A 87 -14.49 1.23 0.29
CA ALA A 87 -15.19 0.93 1.53
C ALA A 87 -14.64 -0.29 2.28
N LEU A 88 -14.08 -1.27 1.57
CA LEU A 88 -13.43 -2.44 2.20
C LEU A 88 -12.07 -2.07 2.78
N VAL A 89 -11.29 -1.27 2.05
CA VAL A 89 -10.00 -0.77 2.53
C VAL A 89 -10.18 0.06 3.79
N ASP A 90 -11.07 1.05 3.76
CA ASP A 90 -11.39 1.88 4.93
C ASP A 90 -11.78 1.04 6.16
N ALA A 91 -12.58 -0.01 5.95
CA ALA A 91 -13.05 -0.85 7.05
C ALA A 91 -11.98 -1.80 7.62
N GLN A 92 -11.00 -2.22 6.82
CA GLN A 92 -10.04 -3.26 7.20
C GLN A 92 -8.64 -2.70 7.51
N TYR A 93 -8.25 -1.63 6.82
CA TYR A 93 -6.91 -1.05 6.79
C TYR A 93 -6.93 0.46 7.05
N GLY A 94 -8.09 1.04 7.35
CA GLY A 94 -8.19 2.44 7.70
C GLY A 94 -7.23 2.80 8.83
N PRO A 95 -6.56 3.97 8.75
CA PRO A 95 -5.59 4.37 9.74
C PRO A 95 -6.25 4.53 11.11
N PRO A 96 -5.48 4.38 12.20
CA PRO A 96 -6.00 4.62 13.54
C PRO A 96 -6.54 6.06 13.65
N GLU A 97 -7.65 6.22 14.39
CA GLU A 97 -8.12 7.56 14.79
C GLU A 97 -7.04 8.25 15.64
N ASP A 98 -6.75 9.52 15.36
CA ASP A 98 -5.75 10.35 16.06
C ASP A 98 -4.33 9.75 16.05
N THR A 99 -3.70 9.67 14.87
CA THR A 99 -2.26 9.42 14.77
C THR A 99 -1.45 10.53 15.43
N ASP A 100 -0.39 10.18 16.18
CA ASP A 100 0.52 11.11 16.88
C ASP A 100 1.45 11.92 15.93
N GLY A 101 0.92 12.38 14.80
CA GLY A 101 1.61 13.21 13.80
C GLY A 101 1.98 12.48 12.52
N VAL A 102 2.54 13.25 11.58
CA VAL A 102 2.73 12.84 10.17
C VAL A 102 3.65 11.62 9.99
N LEU A 103 4.71 11.49 10.79
CA LEU A 103 5.62 10.34 10.68
C LEU A 103 4.98 9.04 11.21
N TYR A 104 4.20 9.13 12.28
CA TYR A 104 3.50 7.96 12.80
C TYR A 104 2.42 7.50 11.82
N ASP A 105 1.71 8.45 11.24
CA ASP A 105 0.76 8.17 10.17
C ASP A 105 1.44 7.51 8.96
N GLN A 106 2.55 8.08 8.48
CA GLN A 106 3.30 7.50 7.37
C GLN A 106 3.72 6.07 7.70
N LEU A 107 4.38 5.87 8.85
CA LEU A 107 4.80 4.53 9.31
C LEU A 107 3.65 3.53 9.32
N CYS A 108 2.47 3.94 9.79
CA CYS A 108 1.30 3.07 9.84
C CYS A 108 0.81 2.67 8.45
N ASN A 109 0.88 3.57 7.48
CA ASN A 109 0.47 3.30 6.10
C ASN A 109 1.46 2.34 5.43
N GLU A 110 2.77 2.63 5.49
CA GLU A 110 3.85 1.77 4.98
C GLU A 110 3.79 0.36 5.59
N GLU A 111 3.65 0.25 6.92
CA GLU A 111 3.55 -1.05 7.59
C GLU A 111 2.29 -1.85 7.17
N THR A 112 1.21 -1.14 6.83
CA THR A 112 -0.05 -1.77 6.43
C THR A 112 0.06 -2.32 5.02
N ALA A 113 0.63 -1.54 4.09
CA ALA A 113 0.92 -1.97 2.73
C ALA A 113 1.93 -3.13 2.72
N TYR A 114 3.06 -3.00 3.42
CA TYR A 114 4.05 -4.08 3.58
C TYR A 114 3.40 -5.41 4.04
N LYS A 115 2.61 -5.38 5.13
CA LYS A 115 1.94 -6.59 5.65
C LYS A 115 0.91 -7.14 4.67
N PHE A 116 0.21 -6.27 3.96
CA PHE A 116 -0.74 -6.69 2.93
C PHE A 116 -0.04 -7.46 1.81
N TYR A 117 1.09 -6.96 1.30
CA TYR A 117 1.85 -7.65 0.25
C TYR A 117 2.49 -8.94 0.72
N ASP A 118 3.03 -8.98 1.94
CA ASP A 118 3.57 -10.20 2.54
C ASP A 118 2.48 -11.30 2.61
N ASP A 119 1.29 -10.95 3.11
CA ASP A 119 0.14 -11.86 3.17
C ASP A 119 -0.37 -12.27 1.76
N LEU A 120 -0.34 -11.36 0.78
CA LEU A 120 -0.78 -11.63 -0.58
C LEU A 120 0.18 -12.59 -1.30
N ILE A 121 1.49 -12.36 -1.17
CA ILE A 121 2.53 -13.22 -1.71
C ILE A 121 2.39 -14.63 -1.13
N GLU A 122 2.29 -14.76 0.19
CA GLU A 122 2.10 -16.05 0.86
C GLU A 122 0.85 -16.77 0.30
N ALA A 123 -0.24 -16.03 0.09
CA ALA A 123 -1.48 -16.58 -0.43
C ALA A 123 -1.38 -17.04 -1.89
N VAL A 124 -0.67 -16.30 -2.74
CA VAL A 124 -0.44 -16.66 -4.16
C VAL A 124 0.47 -17.89 -4.25
N GLU A 125 1.55 -17.93 -3.47
CA GLU A 125 2.49 -19.05 -3.44
C GLU A 125 1.83 -20.34 -2.93
N ALA A 126 0.98 -20.24 -1.91
CA ALA A 126 0.23 -21.37 -1.36
C ALA A 126 -0.93 -21.84 -2.26
N SER A 127 -1.29 -21.06 -3.28
CA SER A 127 -2.41 -21.39 -4.16
C SER A 127 -2.05 -22.42 -5.23
N ASP A 128 -2.90 -23.44 -5.37
CA ASP A 128 -2.85 -24.40 -6.48
C ASP A 128 -3.67 -23.95 -7.71
N ALA A 129 -4.25 -22.74 -7.69
CA ALA A 129 -5.08 -22.25 -8.79
C ALA A 129 -4.24 -21.93 -10.04
N ALA A 130 -4.77 -22.25 -11.21
CA ALA A 130 -4.25 -21.73 -12.47
C ALA A 130 -4.83 -20.32 -12.66
N PHE A 131 -3.94 -19.32 -12.72
CA PHE A 131 -4.32 -17.95 -13.02
C PHE A 131 -4.13 -17.69 -14.52
N ASP A 132 -4.90 -16.75 -15.06
CA ASP A 132 -4.79 -16.34 -16.46
C ASP A 132 -3.55 -15.46 -16.71
N ILE A 133 -2.98 -14.91 -15.64
CA ILE A 133 -1.71 -14.17 -15.64
C ILE A 133 -0.49 -15.10 -15.38
N ASP A 134 0.67 -14.71 -15.89
CA ASP A 134 1.93 -15.38 -15.56
C ASP A 134 2.27 -15.22 -14.06
N ARG A 135 2.32 -16.36 -13.35
CA ARG A 135 2.55 -16.37 -11.90
C ARG A 135 3.94 -15.87 -11.51
N GLU A 136 4.97 -16.15 -12.32
CA GLU A 136 6.33 -15.72 -12.00
C GLU A 136 6.41 -14.19 -12.06
N ARG A 137 5.85 -13.58 -13.12
CA ARG A 137 5.76 -12.12 -13.26
C ARG A 137 4.92 -11.48 -12.17
N LEU A 138 3.77 -12.07 -11.81
CA LEU A 138 2.94 -11.59 -10.71
C LEU A 138 3.75 -11.54 -9.40
N LEU A 139 4.41 -12.64 -9.05
CA LEU A 139 5.18 -12.72 -7.82
C LEU A 139 6.40 -11.79 -7.85
N GLU A 140 7.11 -11.68 -8.97
CA GLU A 140 8.23 -10.73 -9.14
C GLU A 140 7.77 -9.30 -8.83
N THR A 141 6.70 -8.82 -9.46
CA THR A 141 6.16 -7.48 -9.19
C THR A 141 5.75 -7.30 -7.72
N LEU A 142 5.09 -8.28 -7.12
CA LEU A 142 4.66 -8.19 -5.71
C LEU A 142 5.87 -8.21 -4.75
N TYR A 143 6.91 -8.97 -5.07
CA TYR A 143 8.13 -9.04 -4.29
C TYR A 143 8.89 -7.71 -4.30
N ASP A 144 8.98 -7.08 -5.48
CA ASP A 144 9.60 -5.77 -5.63
C ASP A 144 8.86 -4.72 -4.79
N ILE A 145 7.53 -4.64 -4.94
CA ILE A 145 6.69 -3.72 -4.14
C ILE A 145 6.85 -3.98 -2.65
N ARG A 146 6.77 -5.24 -2.20
CA ARG A 146 6.94 -5.58 -0.76
C ARG A 146 8.32 -5.16 -0.23
N GLU A 147 9.35 -5.17 -1.06
CA GLU A 147 10.68 -4.72 -0.66
C GLU A 147 10.78 -3.20 -0.57
N GLU A 148 10.22 -2.48 -1.56
CA GLU A 148 10.09 -1.01 -1.55
C GLU A 148 9.34 -0.54 -0.29
N GLU A 149 8.19 -1.13 0.01
CA GLU A 149 7.41 -0.84 1.25
C GLU A 149 8.20 -1.14 2.54
N ARG A 150 9.05 -2.19 2.53
CA ARG A 150 9.92 -2.50 3.67
C ARG A 150 10.96 -1.41 3.87
N GLU A 151 11.55 -0.93 2.78
CA GLU A 151 12.50 0.18 2.79
C GLU A 151 11.81 1.48 3.28
N GLY A 152 10.59 1.76 2.83
CA GLY A 152 9.76 2.86 3.33
C GLY A 152 9.54 2.82 4.85
N VAL A 153 9.16 1.65 5.40
CA VAL A 153 9.05 1.44 6.86
C VAL A 153 10.36 1.75 7.58
N GLU A 154 11.49 1.29 7.04
CA GLU A 154 12.81 1.51 7.64
C GLU A 154 13.19 2.99 7.62
N GLU A 155 13.01 3.69 6.50
CA GLU A 155 13.32 5.11 6.38
C GLU A 155 12.53 5.97 7.37
N VAL A 156 11.21 5.74 7.49
CA VAL A 156 10.36 6.45 8.46
C VAL A 156 10.83 6.18 9.88
N THR A 157 11.11 4.91 10.21
CA THR A 157 11.57 4.48 11.53
C THR A 157 12.90 5.15 11.90
N GLU A 158 13.86 5.16 10.98
CA GLU A 158 15.16 5.79 11.23
C GLU A 158 15.03 7.31 11.47
N ILE A 159 14.15 7.99 10.74
CA ILE A 159 13.86 9.41 10.97
C ILE A 159 13.27 9.62 12.37
N MET A 160 12.31 8.78 12.77
CA MET A 160 11.70 8.85 14.10
C MET A 160 12.73 8.61 15.22
N GLU A 161 13.61 7.63 15.07
CA GLU A 161 14.67 7.32 16.03
C GLU A 161 15.67 8.46 16.20
N ARG A 162 16.04 9.16 15.10
CA ARG A 162 16.92 10.33 15.16
C ARG A 162 16.32 11.50 15.93
N ARG A 163 15.00 11.53 16.12
CA ARG A 163 14.23 12.63 16.73
C ARG A 163 13.78 12.37 18.16
N ALA A 164 13.86 11.12 18.63
CA ALA A 164 13.51 10.70 19.99
C ALA A 164 14.55 11.16 21.03
#